data_AF-A0A3B1DGR3-F1
#
_entry.id   AF-A0A3B1DGR3-F1
#
_cell.length_a   1.000
_cell.length_b   1.000
_cell.length_c   1.000
_cell.angle_alpha   90.00
_cell.angle_beta   90.00
_cell.angle_gamma   90.00
#
_symmetry.space_group_name_H-M   'P 1'
#
loop_
_entity.id
_entity.type
_entity.pdbx_description
1 polymer ?
#
loop_
_entity_poly.entity_id
_entity_poly.type
_entity_poly.pdbx_seq_one_letter_code
_entity_poly.pdbx_strand_id
1 'polypeptide(L)'
;MRRFNSVMVFCSLFFAFMLMIFAGNLFGQDETNGNREKETTEVDFTPVPEQLIEQARNKGIDYLKSQQKEDGNWEFEGHNVGMTALCTLALLKNGVPETDPVVKKGIRYIHKNTKKLEKTYDIALTILLLTQIGNPSEKKLIRNLSARLVAGQCISGGWTYTCPTRVSLSVLTKSRVRLVNKSPGDNSCTQFAVLGLRAASSSAIGVKKALKNVELRFLKTQKEDGSWGYLVPKDLDIRTKRKGRKRRRGRKKPKEIRNTGGDNRPQRQTGTVSRNSMTFAALFCLTVSRAARIRKERKTKTGETKRRDVDTLIENPIFKKGLLKAGEYLQEKSDVGYFFWSSEQLGVLLGVEEFGGVNWFHRGANSLIKTQKEDGSWEDKRGSLHETSFALLFLRKANVGSDISWLLKGKPEKKFQIVTQEESPRYSSLQLAIEASEENDIIRIDGNGPFKSPHLIINHHLNIQAGFGYEPVLNFESGYNKKGIRYSPGKDVDARNMMQVKKGTLTLEGLRMEMDPPNIVGGTNISWNAIRVNGGDLRLLNCRISEGNRKGMAAILFEKPGTILVKNSMLIGGRAAIEVEGNGKQEIQIENSLLFSNAGIRFVNKSGNDQSEITVTMKQVTL
;
A
#
# COMPACT_ATOMS: atom_id res chain seq x y z
N MET A 1 -55.68 -31.37 -12.88
CA MET A 1 -55.79 -30.47 -11.71
C MET A 1 -54.59 -30.69 -10.79
N ARG A 2 -53.91 -29.58 -10.45
CA ARG A 2 -52.76 -29.42 -9.52
C ARG A 2 -51.36 -29.89 -9.97
N ARG A 3 -50.40 -28.96 -9.78
CA ARG A 3 -48.92 -29.00 -9.94
C ARG A 3 -48.35 -28.70 -11.33
N PHE A 4 -48.25 -27.41 -11.67
CA PHE A 4 -47.16 -26.77 -12.45
C PHE A 4 -47.55 -25.29 -12.61
N ASN A 5 -47.18 -24.40 -11.67
CA ASN A 5 -47.22 -22.93 -11.83
C ASN A 5 -46.76 -22.18 -10.56
N SER A 6 -45.48 -22.26 -10.18
CA SER A 6 -44.92 -21.35 -9.15
C SER A 6 -43.47 -20.90 -9.39
N VAL A 7 -42.89 -21.16 -10.56
CA VAL A 7 -41.51 -20.73 -10.88
C VAL A 7 -41.49 -19.54 -11.85
N MET A 8 -42.63 -19.11 -12.39
CA MET A 8 -42.71 -18.08 -13.44
C MET A 8 -43.31 -16.74 -12.98
N VAL A 9 -43.62 -16.58 -11.68
CA VAL A 9 -44.17 -15.32 -11.12
C VAL A 9 -43.17 -14.58 -10.21
N PHE A 10 -42.09 -15.23 -9.76
CA PHE A 10 -41.04 -14.58 -8.94
C PHE A 10 -39.90 -13.93 -9.74
N CYS A 11 -39.77 -14.19 -11.05
CA CYS A 11 -38.79 -13.52 -11.90
C CYS A 11 -39.30 -12.21 -12.54
N SER A 12 -40.58 -11.91 -12.44
CA SER A 12 -41.22 -10.77 -13.12
C SER A 12 -41.35 -9.52 -12.23
N LEU A 13 -41.31 -9.68 -10.90
CA LEU A 13 -41.37 -8.57 -9.93
C LEU A 13 -40.00 -7.97 -9.60
N PHE A 14 -38.90 -8.71 -9.84
CA PHE A 14 -37.54 -8.19 -9.61
C PHE A 14 -37.03 -7.31 -10.78
N PHE A 15 -37.62 -7.45 -11.98
CA PHE A 15 -37.29 -6.61 -13.14
C PHE A 15 -38.14 -5.32 -13.19
N ALA A 16 -39.31 -5.30 -12.52
CA ALA A 16 -40.16 -4.10 -12.42
C ALA A 16 -39.69 -3.11 -11.34
N PHE A 17 -39.03 -3.57 -10.27
CA PHE A 17 -38.51 -2.69 -9.22
C PHE A 17 -37.22 -1.94 -9.63
N MET A 18 -36.45 -2.48 -10.58
CA MET A 18 -35.25 -1.79 -11.10
C MET A 18 -35.53 -0.82 -12.26
N LEU A 19 -36.74 -0.87 -12.84
CA LEU A 19 -37.18 0.06 -13.90
C LEU A 19 -37.98 1.26 -13.36
N MET A 20 -38.57 1.17 -12.17
CA MET A 20 -39.15 2.35 -11.49
C MET A 20 -38.11 3.30 -10.90
N ILE A 21 -36.84 2.90 -10.79
CA ILE A 21 -35.74 3.79 -10.38
C ILE A 21 -35.23 4.65 -11.56
N PHE A 22 -35.75 4.46 -12.78
CA PHE A 22 -35.34 5.20 -13.98
C PHE A 22 -36.43 6.07 -14.64
N ALA A 23 -37.57 6.30 -13.99
CA ALA A 23 -38.67 7.11 -14.54
C ALA A 23 -39.20 8.21 -13.57
N GLY A 24 -38.35 8.76 -12.71
CA GLY A 24 -38.70 9.86 -11.79
C GLY A 24 -38.31 11.27 -12.25
N ASN A 25 -38.00 11.46 -13.54
CA ASN A 25 -37.67 12.77 -14.11
C ASN A 25 -38.68 13.14 -15.22
N LEU A 26 -39.97 13.22 -14.88
CA LEU A 26 -40.97 13.93 -15.66
C LEU A 26 -42.16 14.24 -14.73
N PHE A 27 -42.42 15.55 -14.58
CA PHE A 27 -43.50 16.19 -13.81
C PHE A 27 -43.26 16.45 -12.32
N GLY A 28 -43.29 17.75 -11.96
CA GLY A 28 -43.32 18.25 -10.59
C GLY A 28 -42.35 19.39 -10.33
N GLN A 29 -42.52 20.54 -11.01
CA GLN A 29 -42.14 21.82 -10.39
C GLN A 29 -43.16 22.09 -9.29
N ASP A 30 -42.69 22.32 -8.07
CA ASP A 30 -43.30 23.30 -7.18
C ASP A 30 -42.19 23.98 -6.37
N GLU A 31 -42.13 25.29 -6.53
CA GLU A 31 -41.18 26.21 -5.93
C GLU A 31 -41.49 26.36 -4.43
N THR A 32 -40.49 26.12 -3.58
CA THR A 32 -40.35 26.88 -2.34
C THR A 32 -38.90 27.27 -2.15
N ASN A 33 -38.67 28.59 -2.23
CA ASN A 33 -37.40 29.26 -2.04
C ASN A 33 -36.84 28.99 -0.64
N GLY A 34 -35.75 28.24 -0.57
CA GLY A 34 -34.83 28.21 0.56
C GLY A 34 -33.43 28.49 0.04
N ASN A 35 -32.98 29.73 0.20
CA ASN A 35 -31.62 30.19 -0.13
C ASN A 35 -30.59 29.26 0.55
N ARG A 36 -30.00 28.34 -0.21
CA ARG A 36 -28.71 27.72 0.12
C ARG A 36 -27.73 28.21 -0.92
N GLU A 37 -26.86 29.12 -0.50
CA GLU A 37 -25.69 29.54 -1.25
C GLU A 37 -24.96 28.28 -1.75
N LYS A 38 -24.77 28.20 -3.08
CA LYS A 38 -23.91 27.19 -3.68
C LYS A 38 -22.47 27.55 -3.34
N GLU A 39 -21.97 27.00 -2.25
CA GLU A 39 -20.56 27.08 -1.88
C GLU A 39 -19.71 26.47 -3.01
N THR A 40 -19.06 27.32 -3.82
CA THR A 40 -18.11 26.93 -4.85
C THR A 40 -16.83 26.47 -4.17
N THR A 41 -16.80 25.22 -3.73
CA THR A 41 -15.60 24.61 -3.11
C THR A 41 -14.56 24.29 -4.18
N GLU A 42 -13.58 25.19 -4.33
CA GLU A 42 -12.39 24.97 -5.14
C GLU A 42 -11.57 23.76 -4.65
N VAL A 43 -10.82 23.15 -5.57
CA VAL A 43 -9.95 22.01 -5.25
C VAL A 43 -8.71 22.48 -4.48
N ASP A 44 -8.50 21.88 -3.31
CA ASP A 44 -7.41 22.27 -2.41
C ASP A 44 -6.14 21.40 -2.61
N PHE A 45 -5.04 22.07 -2.94
CA PHE A 45 -3.72 21.48 -3.17
C PHE A 45 -2.71 21.77 -2.05
N THR A 46 -3.13 22.45 -0.97
CA THR A 46 -2.23 22.83 0.11
C THR A 46 -1.63 21.60 0.82
N PRO A 47 -0.34 21.63 1.21
CA PRO A 47 0.23 20.57 2.02
C PRO A 47 -0.50 20.41 3.35
N VAL A 48 -1.01 19.20 3.60
CA VAL A 48 -1.69 18.84 4.85
C VAL A 48 -0.67 18.54 5.94
N PRO A 49 -0.78 19.17 7.13
CA PRO A 49 0.02 18.81 8.30
C PRO A 49 -0.19 17.36 8.73
N GLU A 50 0.90 16.65 9.06
CA GLU A 50 0.88 15.23 9.44
C GLU A 50 -0.03 14.97 10.66
N GLN A 51 -0.13 15.92 11.59
CA GLN A 51 -1.00 15.82 12.77
C GLN A 51 -2.48 15.67 12.39
N LEU A 52 -2.96 16.39 11.37
CA LEU A 52 -4.35 16.28 10.91
C LEU A 52 -4.61 14.94 10.23
N ILE A 53 -3.64 14.46 9.46
CA ILE A 53 -3.68 13.14 8.82
C ILE A 53 -3.76 12.05 9.90
N GLU A 54 -2.93 12.14 10.93
CA GLU A 54 -2.93 11.20 12.04
C GLU A 54 -4.27 11.20 12.80
N GLN A 55 -4.80 12.38 13.13
CA GLN A 55 -6.11 12.50 13.79
C GLN A 55 -7.22 11.86 12.95
N ALA A 56 -7.27 12.14 11.66
CA ALA A 56 -8.25 11.54 10.75
C ALA A 56 -8.10 10.01 10.70
N ARG A 57 -6.88 9.49 10.63
CA ARG A 57 -6.63 8.04 10.66
C ARG A 57 -7.09 7.40 11.97
N ASN A 58 -6.78 8.00 13.11
CA ASN A 58 -7.17 7.44 14.42
C ASN A 58 -8.69 7.32 14.54
N LYS A 59 -9.45 8.37 14.15
CA LYS A 59 -10.92 8.32 14.11
C LYS A 59 -11.44 7.21 13.19
N GLY A 60 -10.87 7.04 12.00
CA GLY A 60 -11.27 5.97 11.09
C GLY A 60 -10.94 4.55 11.61
N ILE A 61 -9.82 4.40 12.33
CA ILE A 61 -9.46 3.14 13.00
C ILE A 61 -10.49 2.79 14.06
N ASP A 62 -10.83 3.75 14.92
CA ASP A 62 -11.82 3.57 15.99
C ASP A 62 -13.19 3.21 15.41
N TYR A 63 -13.60 3.88 14.33
CA TYR A 63 -14.79 3.52 13.56
C TYR A 63 -14.75 2.06 13.12
N LEU A 64 -13.73 1.64 12.38
CA LEU A 64 -13.65 0.25 11.91
C LEU A 64 -13.67 -0.76 13.05
N LYS A 65 -12.99 -0.49 14.17
CA LYS A 65 -13.03 -1.38 15.35
C LYS A 65 -14.44 -1.50 15.92
N SER A 66 -15.19 -0.40 16.00
CA SER A 66 -16.57 -0.39 16.51
C SER A 66 -17.57 -1.14 15.64
N GLN A 67 -17.31 -1.26 14.33
CA GLN A 67 -18.22 -1.91 13.39
C GLN A 67 -18.05 -3.44 13.29
N GLN A 68 -17.03 -4.03 13.94
CA GLN A 68 -16.82 -5.48 13.87
C GLN A 68 -17.92 -6.22 14.64
N LYS A 69 -18.54 -7.22 14.02
CA LYS A 69 -19.52 -8.11 14.67
C LYS A 69 -18.84 -9.07 15.64
N GLU A 70 -19.62 -9.69 16.52
CA GLU A 70 -19.12 -10.62 17.53
C GLU A 70 -18.33 -11.81 16.95
N ASP A 71 -18.76 -12.31 15.78
CA ASP A 71 -18.14 -13.41 15.05
C ASP A 71 -16.81 -13.03 14.35
N GLY A 72 -16.45 -11.74 14.39
CA GLY A 72 -15.23 -11.19 13.82
C GLY A 72 -15.39 -10.62 12.41
N ASN A 73 -16.58 -10.67 11.82
CA ASN A 73 -16.79 -10.14 10.48
C ASN A 73 -17.07 -8.63 10.46
N TRP A 74 -16.86 -8.03 9.30
CA TRP A 74 -17.50 -6.77 8.91
C TRP A 74 -18.54 -7.09 7.86
N GLU A 75 -19.81 -6.86 8.20
CA GLU A 75 -20.95 -7.25 7.40
C GLU A 75 -21.05 -6.41 6.13
N PHE A 76 -21.07 -7.08 4.98
CA PHE A 76 -21.33 -6.47 3.68
C PHE A 76 -21.95 -7.52 2.78
N GLU A 77 -23.21 -7.30 2.41
CA GLU A 77 -24.03 -8.30 1.73
C GLU A 77 -23.31 -8.90 0.50
N GLY A 78 -23.19 -10.23 0.48
CA GLY A 78 -22.52 -10.97 -0.58
C GLY A 78 -20.99 -10.93 -0.60
N HIS A 79 -20.35 -10.13 0.26
CA HIS A 79 -18.89 -9.94 0.31
C HIS A 79 -18.29 -9.92 1.74
N ASN A 80 -18.95 -10.54 2.74
CA ASN A 80 -18.47 -10.54 4.14
C ASN A 80 -16.99 -10.92 4.30
N VAL A 81 -16.49 -11.92 3.55
CA VAL A 81 -15.08 -12.32 3.64
C VAL A 81 -14.16 -11.25 3.05
N GLY A 82 -14.51 -10.72 1.88
CA GLY A 82 -13.76 -9.64 1.24
C GLY A 82 -13.73 -8.37 2.08
N MET A 83 -14.88 -7.96 2.62
CA MET A 83 -14.96 -6.78 3.50
C MET A 83 -14.16 -6.99 4.77
N THR A 84 -14.29 -8.14 5.42
CA THR A 84 -13.47 -8.49 6.60
C THR A 84 -11.99 -8.44 6.28
N ALA A 85 -11.57 -8.95 5.12
CA ALA A 85 -10.17 -8.89 4.70
C ALA A 85 -9.69 -7.45 4.46
N LEU A 86 -10.51 -6.59 3.85
CA LEU A 86 -10.20 -5.20 3.61
C LEU A 86 -10.08 -4.39 4.91
N CYS A 87 -11.06 -4.48 5.81
CA CYS A 87 -11.02 -3.82 7.12
C CYS A 87 -9.81 -4.28 7.95
N THR A 88 -9.56 -5.59 8.00
CA THR A 88 -8.42 -6.15 8.73
C THR A 88 -7.08 -5.66 8.16
N LEU A 89 -6.96 -5.61 6.82
CA LEU A 89 -5.77 -5.07 6.15
C LEU A 89 -5.58 -3.58 6.45
N ALA A 90 -6.65 -2.79 6.44
CA ALA A 90 -6.61 -1.36 6.75
C ALA A 90 -6.13 -1.12 8.19
N LEU A 91 -6.65 -1.87 9.16
CA LEU A 91 -6.21 -1.81 10.57
C LEU A 91 -4.72 -2.16 10.72
N LEU A 92 -4.29 -3.29 10.14
CA LEU A 92 -2.88 -3.73 10.20
C LEU A 92 -1.94 -2.69 9.58
N LYS A 93 -2.29 -2.14 8.41
CA LYS A 93 -1.47 -1.11 7.74
C LYS A 93 -1.39 0.18 8.55
N ASN A 94 -2.42 0.47 9.33
CA ASN A 94 -2.47 1.61 10.24
C ASN A 94 -1.89 1.36 11.63
N GLY A 95 -1.17 0.24 11.82
CA GLY A 95 -0.37 -0.02 13.02
C GLY A 95 -1.12 -0.75 14.13
N VAL A 96 -2.38 -1.17 13.91
CA VAL A 96 -3.06 -2.07 14.85
C VAL A 96 -2.35 -3.43 14.80
N PRO A 97 -1.83 -3.96 15.92
CA PRO A 97 -0.98 -5.14 15.91
C PRO A 97 -1.78 -6.41 15.58
N GLU A 98 -1.11 -7.43 15.02
CA GLU A 98 -1.70 -8.76 14.79
C GLU A 98 -2.22 -9.42 16.07
N THR A 99 -1.74 -8.98 17.23
CA THR A 99 -2.18 -9.46 18.54
C THR A 99 -3.49 -8.86 19.02
N ASP A 100 -3.94 -7.75 18.44
CA ASP A 100 -5.19 -7.06 18.78
C ASP A 100 -6.39 -8.00 18.59
N PRO A 101 -7.32 -8.09 19.57
CA PRO A 101 -8.49 -8.96 19.49
C PRO A 101 -9.31 -8.77 18.21
N VAL A 102 -9.47 -7.53 17.72
CA VAL A 102 -10.25 -7.21 16.52
C VAL A 102 -9.58 -7.82 15.28
N VAL A 103 -8.26 -7.67 15.16
CA VAL A 103 -7.49 -8.24 14.05
C VAL A 103 -7.50 -9.77 14.10
N LYS A 104 -7.27 -10.36 15.27
CA LYS A 104 -7.31 -11.83 15.46
C LYS A 104 -8.67 -12.41 15.09
N LYS A 105 -9.77 -11.76 15.47
CA LYS A 105 -11.14 -12.20 15.13
C LYS A 105 -11.37 -12.14 13.62
N GLY A 106 -10.95 -11.06 12.94
CA GLY A 106 -11.05 -10.92 11.49
C GLY A 106 -10.30 -12.03 10.74
N ILE A 107 -9.05 -12.30 11.10
CA ILE A 107 -8.24 -13.37 10.50
C ILE A 107 -8.91 -14.73 10.69
N ARG A 108 -9.40 -15.02 11.90
CA ARG A 108 -10.10 -16.27 12.23
C ARG A 108 -11.36 -16.45 11.39
N TYR A 109 -12.17 -15.40 11.23
CA TYR A 109 -13.37 -15.42 10.40
C TYR A 109 -13.03 -15.76 8.95
N ILE A 110 -11.99 -15.13 8.39
CA ILE A 110 -11.54 -15.37 7.02
C ILE A 110 -11.12 -16.83 6.84
N HIS A 111 -10.27 -17.36 7.74
CA HIS A 111 -9.83 -18.76 7.67
C HIS A 111 -10.99 -19.75 7.67
N LYS A 112 -12.03 -19.49 8.47
CA LYS A 112 -13.25 -20.34 8.54
C LYS A 112 -14.03 -20.34 7.22
N ASN A 113 -14.02 -19.24 6.46
CA ASN A 113 -14.94 -18.98 5.34
C ASN A 113 -14.29 -19.01 3.93
N THR A 114 -13.02 -19.41 3.80
CA THR A 114 -12.32 -19.41 2.49
C THR A 114 -12.62 -20.59 1.55
N LYS A 115 -13.17 -21.70 2.07
CA LYS A 115 -13.29 -22.97 1.31
C LYS A 115 -14.06 -22.83 -0.01
N LYS A 116 -15.19 -22.11 -0.01
CA LYS A 116 -16.06 -21.88 -1.18
C LYS A 116 -15.90 -20.48 -1.79
N LEU A 117 -14.86 -19.74 -1.40
CA LEU A 117 -14.68 -18.36 -1.83
C LEU A 117 -14.51 -18.25 -3.34
N GLU A 118 -15.47 -17.62 -4.01
CA GLU A 118 -15.52 -17.47 -5.47
C GLU A 118 -15.46 -16.02 -5.93
N LYS A 119 -15.79 -15.05 -5.07
CA LYS A 119 -15.86 -13.64 -5.48
C LYS A 119 -14.45 -13.09 -5.72
N THR A 120 -14.25 -12.43 -6.85
CA THR A 120 -12.92 -11.95 -7.27
C THR A 120 -12.33 -10.96 -6.27
N TYR A 121 -13.14 -10.03 -5.75
CA TYR A 121 -12.72 -9.10 -4.70
C TYR A 121 -12.29 -9.82 -3.43
N ASP A 122 -13.12 -10.73 -2.91
CA ASP A 122 -12.84 -11.45 -1.69
C ASP A 122 -11.59 -12.31 -1.80
N ILE A 123 -11.41 -13.01 -2.93
CA ILE A 123 -10.21 -13.81 -3.20
C ILE A 123 -8.97 -12.91 -3.20
N ALA A 124 -9.02 -11.78 -3.93
CA ALA A 124 -7.90 -10.86 -4.03
C ALA A 124 -7.53 -10.24 -2.68
N LEU A 125 -8.51 -9.69 -1.96
CA LEU A 125 -8.33 -9.06 -0.65
C LEU A 125 -7.82 -10.06 0.40
N THR A 126 -8.34 -11.29 0.39
CA THR A 126 -7.83 -12.36 1.26
C THR A 126 -6.36 -12.65 0.96
N ILE A 127 -5.97 -12.77 -0.31
CA ILE A 127 -4.56 -12.97 -0.68
C ILE A 127 -3.69 -11.80 -0.19
N LEU A 128 -4.14 -10.56 -0.37
CA LEU A 128 -3.40 -9.37 0.08
C LEU A 128 -3.15 -9.41 1.59
N LEU A 129 -4.20 -9.65 2.38
CA LEU A 129 -4.10 -9.76 3.83
C LEU A 129 -3.17 -10.90 4.28
N LEU A 130 -3.37 -12.11 3.76
CA LEU A 130 -2.56 -13.28 4.17
C LEU A 130 -1.09 -13.13 3.78
N THR A 131 -0.82 -12.46 2.65
CA THR A 131 0.56 -12.14 2.25
C THR A 131 1.17 -11.10 3.19
N GLN A 132 0.39 -10.11 3.64
CA GLN A 132 0.84 -9.09 4.59
C GLN A 132 1.21 -9.68 5.96
N ILE A 133 0.43 -10.66 6.44
CA ILE A 133 0.71 -11.37 7.71
C ILE A 133 2.01 -12.18 7.59
N GLY A 134 2.33 -12.70 6.40
CA GLY A 134 3.63 -13.34 6.15
C GLY A 134 3.85 -14.70 6.85
N ASN A 135 2.84 -15.26 7.52
CA ASN A 135 2.97 -16.54 8.21
C ASN A 135 3.19 -17.70 7.19
N PRO A 136 4.25 -18.52 7.34
CA PRO A 136 4.52 -19.65 6.46
C PRO A 136 3.35 -20.63 6.26
N SER A 137 2.46 -20.79 7.25
CA SER A 137 1.27 -21.66 7.16
C SER A 137 0.29 -21.23 6.05
N GLU A 138 0.25 -19.94 5.69
CA GLU A 138 -0.69 -19.36 4.73
C GLU A 138 -0.35 -19.71 3.28
N LYS A 139 0.89 -20.15 3.01
CA LYS A 139 1.39 -20.40 1.65
C LYS A 139 0.49 -21.34 0.85
N LYS A 140 -0.08 -22.37 1.48
CA LYS A 140 -0.98 -23.33 0.80
C LYS A 140 -2.30 -22.66 0.40
N LEU A 141 -2.89 -21.87 1.30
CA LEU A 141 -4.15 -21.16 1.05
C LEU A 141 -3.96 -20.09 -0.03
N ILE A 142 -2.91 -19.29 0.07
CA ILE A 142 -2.55 -18.27 -0.93
C ILE A 142 -2.41 -18.89 -2.32
N ARG A 143 -1.72 -20.05 -2.43
CA ARG A 143 -1.58 -20.77 -3.72
C ARG A 143 -2.92 -21.25 -4.27
N ASN A 144 -3.80 -21.79 -3.42
CA ASN A 144 -5.13 -22.23 -3.86
C ASN A 144 -5.98 -21.06 -4.38
N LEU A 145 -6.02 -19.95 -3.64
CA LEU A 145 -6.74 -18.74 -4.04
C LEU A 145 -6.17 -18.14 -5.33
N SER A 146 -4.85 -18.14 -5.47
CA SER A 146 -4.17 -17.69 -6.70
C SER A 146 -4.53 -18.55 -7.90
N ALA A 147 -4.64 -19.87 -7.72
CA ALA A 147 -5.07 -20.77 -8.78
C ALA A 147 -6.50 -20.44 -9.25
N ARG A 148 -7.40 -20.07 -8.33
CA ARG A 148 -8.76 -19.60 -8.68
C ARG A 148 -8.71 -18.33 -9.53
N LEU A 149 -7.90 -17.34 -9.15
CA LEU A 149 -7.71 -16.13 -9.96
C LEU A 149 -7.16 -16.45 -11.35
N VAL A 150 -6.10 -17.25 -11.47
CA VAL A 150 -5.54 -17.61 -12.79
C VAL A 150 -6.56 -18.36 -13.65
N ALA A 151 -7.34 -19.27 -13.06
CA ALA A 151 -8.37 -20.01 -13.78
C ALA A 151 -9.61 -19.17 -14.14
N GLY A 152 -9.90 -18.13 -13.36
CA GLY A 152 -11.04 -17.22 -13.57
C GLY A 152 -10.82 -16.18 -14.66
N GLN A 153 -9.62 -16.06 -15.21
CA GLN A 153 -9.34 -15.05 -16.24
C GLN A 153 -10.18 -15.28 -17.50
N CYS A 154 -10.77 -14.20 -18.00
CA CYS A 154 -11.60 -14.19 -19.19
C CYS A 154 -10.78 -14.15 -20.48
N ILE A 155 -11.40 -14.48 -21.62
CA ILE A 155 -10.74 -14.41 -22.95
C ILE A 155 -10.33 -12.99 -23.36
N SER A 156 -10.89 -11.98 -22.69
CA SER A 156 -10.58 -10.56 -22.82
C SER A 156 -9.35 -10.14 -22.00
N GLY A 157 -8.76 -11.05 -21.23
CA GLY A 157 -7.65 -10.78 -20.31
C GLY A 157 -8.07 -10.17 -18.96
N GLY A 158 -9.37 -9.89 -18.76
CA GLY A 158 -9.91 -9.34 -17.51
C GLY A 158 -10.56 -10.40 -16.62
N TRP A 159 -11.22 -9.93 -15.55
CA TRP A 159 -11.98 -10.77 -14.61
C TRP A 159 -13.42 -10.29 -14.48
N THR A 160 -14.31 -11.24 -14.17
CA THR A 160 -15.67 -11.00 -13.70
C THR A 160 -15.72 -11.03 -12.17
N TYR A 161 -16.89 -10.76 -11.60
CA TYR A 161 -17.13 -10.83 -10.15
C TYR A 161 -16.92 -12.22 -9.53
N THR A 162 -16.91 -13.29 -10.31
CA THR A 162 -16.72 -14.66 -9.82
C THR A 162 -15.56 -15.37 -10.51
N CYS A 163 -14.94 -16.28 -9.76
CA CYS A 163 -13.90 -17.20 -10.15
C CYS A 163 -14.32 -18.65 -9.81
N PRO A 164 -13.82 -19.66 -10.54
CA PRO A 164 -14.14 -21.06 -10.25
C PRO A 164 -13.61 -21.49 -8.87
N THR A 165 -14.43 -22.22 -8.11
CA THR A 165 -14.06 -22.69 -6.76
C THR A 165 -13.20 -23.96 -6.76
N ARG A 166 -13.45 -24.87 -7.70
CA ARG A 166 -12.71 -26.13 -7.87
C ARG A 166 -11.69 -25.99 -9.01
N VAL A 167 -10.43 -25.80 -8.64
CA VAL A 167 -9.34 -25.58 -9.60
C VAL A 167 -8.13 -26.44 -9.25
N SER A 168 -7.53 -27.08 -10.25
CA SER A 168 -6.26 -27.78 -10.09
C SER A 168 -5.11 -26.80 -9.96
N LEU A 169 -4.24 -26.98 -8.96
CA LEU A 169 -3.02 -26.19 -8.78
C LEU A 169 -2.07 -26.24 -9.99
N SER A 170 -2.21 -27.23 -10.88
CA SER A 170 -1.47 -27.31 -12.14
C SER A 170 -1.66 -26.06 -13.02
N VAL A 171 -2.73 -25.28 -12.83
CA VAL A 171 -2.95 -24.01 -13.55
C VAL A 171 -1.84 -22.99 -13.30
N LEU A 172 -1.16 -23.07 -12.15
CA LEU A 172 -0.07 -22.16 -11.79
C LEU A 172 1.26 -22.51 -12.48
N THR A 173 1.42 -23.78 -12.88
CA THR A 173 2.67 -24.28 -13.48
C THR A 173 2.55 -24.53 -14.98
N LYS A 174 1.34 -24.81 -15.49
CA LYS A 174 1.12 -25.06 -16.92
C LYS A 174 1.40 -23.82 -17.78
N SER A 175 2.07 -24.05 -18.90
CA SER A 175 2.31 -23.02 -19.94
C SER A 175 1.03 -22.62 -20.69
N ARG A 176 0.02 -23.50 -20.71
CA ARG A 176 -1.28 -23.28 -21.35
C ARG A 176 -2.43 -23.49 -20.37
N VAL A 177 -3.01 -22.38 -19.93
CA VAL A 177 -4.31 -22.31 -19.27
C VAL A 177 -5.38 -22.06 -20.32
N ARG A 178 -6.44 -22.87 -20.33
CA ARG A 178 -7.58 -22.70 -21.25
C ARG A 178 -8.51 -21.63 -20.69
N LEU A 179 -8.57 -20.48 -21.37
CA LEU A 179 -9.55 -19.43 -21.06
C LEU A 179 -10.90 -19.83 -21.67
N VAL A 180 -11.92 -19.95 -20.83
CA VAL A 180 -13.26 -20.42 -21.22
C VAL A 180 -14.35 -19.36 -21.05
N ASN A 181 -14.18 -18.41 -20.13
CA ASN A 181 -15.17 -17.38 -19.88
C ASN A 181 -15.14 -16.34 -21.01
N LYS A 182 -16.24 -16.25 -21.76
CA LYS A 182 -16.42 -15.31 -22.89
C LYS A 182 -16.84 -13.91 -22.43
N SER A 183 -17.20 -13.73 -21.15
CA SER A 183 -17.50 -12.42 -20.61
C SER A 183 -16.31 -11.48 -20.80
N PRO A 184 -16.52 -10.21 -21.17
CA PRO A 184 -15.44 -9.25 -21.25
C PRO A 184 -14.81 -8.95 -19.88
N GLY A 185 -15.50 -9.17 -18.76
CA GLY A 185 -15.05 -8.72 -17.45
C GLY A 185 -14.94 -7.20 -17.33
N ASP A 186 -14.71 -6.70 -16.12
CA ASP A 186 -14.59 -5.25 -15.83
C ASP A 186 -13.19 -4.89 -15.33
N ASN A 187 -12.86 -3.60 -15.37
CA ASN A 187 -11.52 -3.12 -15.03
C ASN A 187 -11.25 -3.08 -13.51
N SER A 188 -12.29 -2.98 -12.68
CA SER A 188 -12.17 -3.02 -11.21
C SER A 188 -11.80 -4.43 -10.73
N CYS A 189 -12.57 -5.45 -11.11
CA CYS A 189 -12.26 -6.86 -10.86
C CYS A 189 -10.87 -7.22 -11.38
N THR A 190 -10.48 -6.67 -12.54
CA THR A 190 -9.15 -6.90 -13.11
C THR A 190 -8.05 -6.29 -12.24
N GLN A 191 -8.21 -5.07 -11.73
CA GLN A 191 -7.23 -4.46 -10.81
C GLN A 191 -7.03 -5.29 -9.55
N PHE A 192 -8.11 -5.73 -8.90
CA PHE A 192 -8.04 -6.56 -7.70
C PHE A 192 -7.41 -7.93 -7.98
N ALA A 193 -7.78 -8.58 -9.09
CA ALA A 193 -7.15 -9.84 -9.48
C ALA A 193 -5.64 -9.66 -9.70
N VAL A 194 -5.21 -8.56 -10.34
CA VAL A 194 -3.78 -8.25 -10.53
C VAL A 194 -3.08 -8.00 -9.19
N LEU A 195 -3.70 -7.26 -8.27
CA LEU A 195 -3.19 -7.05 -6.92
C LEU A 195 -2.96 -8.36 -6.17
N GLY A 196 -3.97 -9.24 -6.13
CA GLY A 196 -3.87 -10.55 -5.49
C GLY A 196 -2.81 -11.45 -6.14
N LEU A 197 -2.82 -11.56 -7.47
CA LEU A 197 -1.84 -12.36 -8.22
C LEU A 197 -0.40 -11.85 -8.03
N ARG A 198 -0.22 -10.53 -7.94
CA ARG A 198 1.07 -9.90 -7.68
C ARG A 198 1.58 -10.24 -6.28
N ALA A 199 0.73 -10.14 -5.26
CA ALA A 199 1.09 -10.44 -3.88
C ALA A 199 1.45 -11.93 -3.68
N ALA A 200 0.68 -12.85 -4.27
CA ALA A 200 0.84 -14.28 -4.01
C ALA A 200 2.12 -14.91 -4.58
N SER A 201 2.55 -14.53 -5.80
CA SER A 201 3.88 -14.83 -6.37
C SER A 201 3.90 -14.46 -7.86
N SER A 202 4.57 -13.35 -8.20
CA SER A 202 4.85 -12.97 -9.60
C SER A 202 5.72 -13.98 -10.38
N SER A 203 6.29 -14.99 -9.70
CA SER A 203 7.21 -15.95 -10.32
C SER A 203 6.52 -17.15 -10.98
N ALA A 204 5.31 -17.50 -10.57
CA ALA A 204 4.57 -18.63 -11.13
C ALA A 204 4.23 -18.43 -12.62
N ILE A 205 4.35 -19.48 -13.42
CA ILE A 205 4.19 -19.41 -14.89
C ILE A 205 2.77 -18.99 -15.27
N GLY A 206 1.76 -19.54 -14.60
CA GLY A 206 0.36 -19.20 -14.81
C GLY A 206 0.07 -17.72 -14.51
N VAL A 207 0.66 -17.19 -13.44
CA VAL A 207 0.53 -15.77 -13.04
C VAL A 207 1.13 -14.86 -14.10
N LYS A 208 2.36 -15.14 -14.55
CA LYS A 208 3.04 -14.34 -15.60
C LYS A 208 2.22 -14.27 -16.88
N LYS A 209 1.60 -15.38 -17.28
CA LYS A 209 0.74 -15.41 -18.47
C LYS A 209 -0.54 -14.61 -18.27
N ALA A 210 -1.15 -14.71 -17.09
CA ALA A 210 -2.31 -13.91 -16.75
C ALA A 210 -2.01 -12.41 -16.83
N LEU A 211 -0.86 -11.98 -16.30
CA LEU A 211 -0.39 -10.59 -16.42
C LEU A 211 -0.13 -10.17 -17.87
N LYS A 212 0.45 -11.03 -18.71
CA LYS A 212 0.60 -10.73 -20.15
C LYS A 212 -0.75 -10.50 -20.85
N ASN A 213 -1.76 -11.27 -20.48
CA ASN A 213 -3.12 -11.10 -21.01
C ASN A 213 -3.74 -9.77 -20.55
N VAL A 214 -3.46 -9.35 -19.31
CA VAL A 214 -3.85 -8.03 -18.77
C VAL A 214 -3.21 -6.90 -19.57
N GLU A 215 -1.92 -6.98 -19.87
CA GLU A 215 -1.23 -5.99 -20.72
C GLU A 215 -1.94 -5.85 -22.08
N LEU A 216 -2.21 -6.98 -22.75
CA LEU A 216 -2.90 -6.98 -24.05
C LEU A 216 -4.32 -6.41 -23.99
N ARG A 217 -5.03 -6.58 -22.87
CA ARG A 217 -6.34 -5.98 -22.65
C ARG A 217 -6.23 -4.46 -22.65
N PHE A 218 -5.44 -3.91 -21.73
CA PHE A 218 -5.40 -2.46 -21.51
C PHE A 218 -4.78 -1.70 -22.70
N LEU A 219 -3.82 -2.30 -23.41
CA LEU A 219 -3.30 -1.74 -24.67
C LEU A 219 -4.35 -1.66 -25.78
N LYS A 220 -5.39 -2.50 -25.77
CA LYS A 220 -6.46 -2.53 -26.79
C LYS A 220 -7.71 -1.75 -26.41
N THR A 221 -7.84 -1.34 -25.16
CA THR A 221 -9.08 -0.75 -24.62
C THR A 221 -8.91 0.68 -24.14
N GLN A 222 -7.78 1.32 -24.42
CA GLN A 222 -7.62 2.75 -24.18
C GLN A 222 -8.56 3.53 -25.12
N LYS A 223 -9.25 4.53 -24.57
CA LYS A 223 -10.07 5.47 -25.35
C LYS A 223 -9.23 6.52 -26.06
N GLU A 224 -9.84 7.24 -26.98
CA GLU A 224 -9.18 8.32 -27.73
C GLU A 224 -8.70 9.47 -26.85
N ASP A 225 -9.30 9.70 -25.68
CA ASP A 225 -8.86 10.70 -24.70
C ASP A 225 -7.72 10.21 -23.78
N GLY A 226 -7.27 8.96 -23.93
CA GLY A 226 -6.25 8.34 -23.08
C GLY A 226 -6.78 7.63 -21.84
N SER A 227 -8.08 7.72 -21.56
CA SER A 227 -8.71 7.12 -20.38
C SER A 227 -9.12 5.67 -20.59
N TRP A 228 -9.54 5.03 -19.49
CA TRP A 228 -10.21 3.73 -19.52
C TRP A 228 -11.58 3.80 -18.86
N GLY A 229 -12.57 3.15 -19.46
CA GLY A 229 -13.91 3.01 -18.89
C GLY A 229 -14.02 1.86 -17.88
N TYR A 230 -15.20 1.72 -17.27
CA TYR A 230 -15.49 0.59 -16.38
C TYR A 230 -15.60 -0.75 -17.13
N LEU A 231 -16.36 -0.75 -18.23
CA LEU A 231 -16.52 -1.89 -19.12
C LEU A 231 -15.64 -1.77 -20.36
N VAL A 232 -15.35 -2.91 -20.97
CA VAL A 232 -14.66 -3.03 -22.26
C VAL A 232 -15.62 -3.56 -23.33
N PRO A 233 -15.28 -3.46 -24.63
CA PRO A 233 -16.12 -4.00 -25.70
C PRO A 233 -16.48 -5.47 -25.48
N LYS A 234 -17.76 -5.83 -25.70
CA LYS A 234 -18.30 -7.17 -25.42
C LYS A 234 -17.66 -8.27 -26.27
N ASP A 235 -17.13 -7.93 -27.43
CA ASP A 235 -16.49 -8.81 -28.40
C ASP A 235 -14.97 -8.90 -28.24
N LEU A 236 -14.40 -8.26 -27.20
CA LEU A 236 -12.97 -8.27 -26.96
C LEU A 236 -12.43 -9.68 -26.69
N ASP A 237 -11.64 -10.19 -27.63
CA ASP A 237 -10.84 -11.41 -27.49
C ASP A 237 -9.36 -11.08 -27.69
N ILE A 238 -8.56 -11.21 -26.64
CA ILE A 238 -7.12 -10.93 -26.70
C ILE A 238 -6.32 -12.10 -27.27
N ARG A 239 -6.93 -13.28 -27.43
CA ARG A 239 -6.25 -14.43 -28.02
C ARG A 239 -5.98 -14.09 -29.49
N THR A 240 -4.71 -13.97 -29.85
CA THR A 240 -4.31 -13.80 -31.25
C THR A 240 -4.94 -14.91 -32.08
N LYS A 241 -5.88 -14.57 -32.99
CA LYS A 241 -6.28 -15.48 -34.05
C LYS A 241 -5.00 -15.83 -34.79
N ARG A 242 -4.47 -17.06 -34.61
CA ARG A 242 -3.55 -17.63 -35.61
C ARG A 242 -4.28 -17.42 -36.93
N LYS A 243 -3.75 -16.60 -37.84
CA LYS A 243 -4.21 -16.59 -39.23
C LYS A 243 -4.20 -18.04 -39.65
N GLY A 244 -5.38 -18.65 -39.75
CA GLY A 244 -5.48 -20.02 -40.23
C GLY A 244 -4.76 -20.04 -41.56
N ARG A 245 -3.87 -21.01 -41.77
CA ARG A 245 -3.44 -21.37 -43.13
C ARG A 245 -4.72 -21.46 -43.94
N LYS A 246 -4.97 -20.47 -44.82
CA LYS A 246 -6.05 -20.56 -45.80
C LYS A 246 -5.75 -21.83 -46.57
N ARG A 247 -6.53 -22.89 -46.32
CA ARG A 247 -6.59 -24.01 -47.26
C ARG A 247 -7.05 -23.39 -48.57
N ARG A 248 -6.15 -23.34 -49.55
CA ARG A 248 -6.48 -23.01 -50.93
C ARG A 248 -7.56 -24.00 -51.37
N ARG A 249 -8.79 -23.53 -51.51
CA ARG A 249 -9.83 -24.20 -52.30
C ARG A 249 -10.53 -23.15 -53.15
N GLY A 250 -10.43 -23.35 -54.47
CA GLY A 250 -11.35 -22.87 -55.50
C GLY A 250 -11.48 -21.35 -55.66
N ARG A 251 -10.79 -20.81 -56.67
CA ARG A 251 -11.11 -19.54 -57.32
C ARG A 251 -12.59 -19.60 -57.79
N LYS A 252 -13.47 -18.77 -57.25
CA LYS A 252 -14.71 -18.33 -57.93
C LYS A 252 -14.62 -16.82 -58.16
N LYS A 253 -14.93 -16.40 -59.39
CA LYS A 253 -14.77 -15.04 -59.91
C LYS A 253 -15.55 -14.00 -59.06
N PRO A 254 -15.08 -12.75 -58.97
CA PRO A 254 -15.82 -11.69 -58.29
C PRO A 254 -17.04 -11.30 -59.12
N LYS A 255 -18.21 -11.16 -58.48
CA LYS A 255 -19.36 -10.43 -59.05
C LYS A 255 -19.19 -8.95 -58.74
N GLU A 256 -19.47 -8.13 -59.74
CA GLU A 256 -19.43 -6.67 -59.69
C GLU A 256 -20.30 -6.10 -58.56
N ILE A 257 -19.74 -5.11 -57.88
CA ILE A 257 -20.39 -4.30 -56.86
C ILE A 257 -21.18 -3.22 -57.57
N ARG A 258 -22.51 -3.27 -57.50
CA ARG A 258 -23.35 -2.09 -57.76
C ARG A 258 -23.23 -1.15 -56.56
N ASN A 259 -22.75 0.05 -56.84
CA ASN A 259 -22.69 1.18 -55.94
C ASN A 259 -24.12 1.70 -55.74
N THR A 260 -24.67 1.61 -54.52
CA THR A 260 -25.87 2.36 -54.12
C THR A 260 -25.71 2.88 -52.70
N GLY A 261 -25.68 4.20 -52.57
CA GLY A 261 -26.24 4.95 -51.44
C GLY A 261 -25.51 4.86 -50.11
N GLY A 262 -24.86 5.97 -49.72
CA GLY A 262 -24.36 6.18 -48.37
C GLY A 262 -25.48 6.08 -47.33
N ASP A 263 -25.34 5.13 -46.42
CA ASP A 263 -26.15 5.04 -45.22
C ASP A 263 -25.32 5.59 -44.06
N ASN A 264 -25.41 6.92 -43.87
CA ASN A 264 -24.91 7.62 -42.68
C ASN A 264 -25.74 7.20 -41.47
N ARG A 265 -25.46 6.01 -40.91
CA ARG A 265 -25.94 5.66 -39.59
C ARG A 265 -24.87 6.02 -38.57
N PRO A 266 -25.16 6.88 -37.57
CA PRO A 266 -24.22 7.15 -36.51
C PRO A 266 -23.92 5.83 -35.79
N GLN A 267 -22.65 5.45 -35.81
CA GLN A 267 -22.13 4.28 -35.10
C GLN A 267 -22.36 4.56 -33.60
N ARG A 268 -23.45 4.02 -33.03
CA ARG A 268 -23.79 4.13 -31.61
C ARG A 268 -22.57 3.67 -30.79
N GLN A 269 -21.82 4.64 -30.28
CA GLN A 269 -20.78 4.41 -29.29
C GLN A 269 -21.46 3.88 -28.02
N THR A 270 -21.54 2.56 -27.87
CA THR A 270 -21.92 1.94 -26.59
C THR A 270 -20.73 1.93 -25.62
N GLY A 271 -20.05 3.07 -25.48
CA GLY A 271 -18.94 3.25 -24.58
C GLY A 271 -19.46 3.72 -23.23
N THR A 272 -19.27 2.92 -22.17
CA THR A 272 -19.52 3.39 -20.80
C THR A 272 -18.73 4.67 -20.51
N VAL A 273 -19.33 5.62 -19.78
CA VAL A 273 -18.72 6.87 -19.30
C VAL A 273 -17.32 6.60 -18.72
N SER A 274 -16.35 7.47 -19.04
CA SER A 274 -15.01 7.36 -18.45
C SER A 274 -15.10 7.46 -16.93
N ARG A 275 -14.28 6.69 -16.20
CA ARG A 275 -14.17 6.81 -14.75
C ARG A 275 -12.72 7.05 -14.38
N ASN A 276 -12.47 8.14 -13.67
CA ASN A 276 -11.18 8.56 -13.14
C ASN A 276 -10.39 7.38 -12.51
N SER A 277 -11.01 6.63 -11.59
CA SER A 277 -10.42 5.46 -10.91
C SER A 277 -10.00 4.34 -11.86
N MET A 278 -10.73 4.11 -12.95
CA MET A 278 -10.41 3.06 -13.92
C MET A 278 -9.16 3.39 -14.74
N THR A 279 -8.86 4.67 -14.94
CA THR A 279 -7.62 5.12 -15.59
C THR A 279 -6.41 4.80 -14.72
N PHE A 280 -6.48 5.11 -13.42
CA PHE A 280 -5.44 4.72 -12.45
C PHE A 280 -5.29 3.19 -12.34
N ALA A 281 -6.41 2.45 -12.30
CA ALA A 281 -6.42 1.00 -12.28
C ALA A 281 -5.75 0.39 -13.54
N ALA A 282 -6.02 0.95 -14.71
CA ALA A 282 -5.43 0.52 -15.98
C ALA A 282 -3.91 0.77 -16.00
N LEU A 283 -3.47 1.97 -15.63
CA LEU A 283 -2.05 2.32 -15.51
C LEU A 283 -1.33 1.42 -14.51
N PHE A 284 -1.94 1.14 -13.36
CA PHE A 284 -1.43 0.19 -12.38
C PHE A 284 -1.26 -1.20 -13.01
N CYS A 285 -2.29 -1.71 -13.68
CA CYS A 285 -2.27 -3.02 -14.31
C CYS A 285 -1.22 -3.14 -15.43
N LEU A 286 -1.08 -2.12 -16.28
CA LEU A 286 -0.04 -2.05 -17.32
C LEU A 286 1.34 -2.08 -16.69
N THR A 287 1.55 -1.28 -15.65
CA THR A 287 2.81 -1.19 -14.92
C THR A 287 3.20 -2.54 -14.31
N VAL A 288 2.28 -3.19 -13.58
CA VAL A 288 2.52 -4.51 -12.97
C VAL A 288 2.82 -5.58 -14.02
N SER A 289 2.07 -5.59 -15.11
CA SER A 289 2.21 -6.59 -16.16
C SER A 289 3.53 -6.47 -16.91
N ARG A 290 3.97 -5.23 -17.19
CA ARG A 290 5.25 -4.94 -17.84
C ARG A 290 6.44 -5.27 -16.95
N ALA A 291 6.35 -4.92 -15.67
CA ALA A 291 7.40 -5.19 -14.69
C ALA A 291 7.71 -6.69 -14.55
N ALA A 292 6.69 -7.55 -14.65
CA ALA A 292 6.85 -9.00 -14.67
C ALA A 292 7.64 -9.52 -15.89
N ARG A 293 7.59 -8.82 -17.03
CA ARG A 293 8.39 -9.11 -18.24
C ARG A 293 9.85 -8.73 -18.07
N ILE A 294 10.13 -7.53 -17.55
CA ILE A 294 11.49 -7.01 -17.33
C ILE A 294 12.29 -7.96 -16.42
N ARG A 295 11.67 -8.53 -15.38
CA ARG A 295 12.31 -9.55 -14.50
C ARG A 295 12.81 -10.79 -15.27
N LYS A 296 12.16 -11.19 -16.36
CA LYS A 296 12.52 -12.37 -17.16
C LYS A 296 13.69 -12.06 -18.11
N GLU A 297 13.65 -10.90 -18.73
CA GLU A 297 14.68 -10.45 -19.68
C GLU A 297 16.02 -10.20 -18.98
N ARG A 298 16.01 -9.60 -17.78
CA ARG A 298 17.22 -9.44 -16.95
C ARG A 298 17.84 -10.77 -16.48
N LYS A 299 17.06 -11.85 -16.33
CA LYS A 299 17.60 -13.19 -15.97
C LYS A 299 18.21 -13.95 -17.16
N THR A 300 17.95 -13.52 -18.40
CA THR A 300 18.33 -14.24 -19.62
C THR A 300 19.47 -13.58 -20.40
N LYS A 301 19.93 -12.39 -20.00
CA LYS A 301 21.06 -11.69 -20.62
C LYS A 301 22.12 -11.33 -19.59
N THR A 302 23.28 -11.99 -19.67
CA THR A 302 24.55 -11.50 -19.12
C THR A 302 25.15 -10.49 -20.10
N GLY A 303 25.52 -9.29 -19.63
CA GLY A 303 26.26 -8.30 -20.41
C GLY A 303 25.43 -7.14 -21.00
N GLU A 304 25.76 -5.93 -20.56
CA GLU A 304 25.68 -4.64 -21.27
C GLU A 304 24.35 -4.00 -21.71
N THR A 305 23.18 -4.60 -21.54
CA THR A 305 21.90 -3.87 -21.81
C THR A 305 21.27 -3.28 -20.54
N LYS A 306 22.04 -2.54 -19.72
CA LYS A 306 21.58 -2.09 -18.38
C LYS A 306 20.67 -0.84 -18.36
N ARG A 307 20.47 -0.12 -19.47
CA ARG A 307 19.73 1.17 -19.46
C ARG A 307 18.49 1.30 -20.37
N ARG A 308 18.20 0.40 -21.31
CA ARG A 308 17.20 0.68 -22.37
C ARG A 308 15.71 0.40 -22.08
N ASP A 309 15.32 -0.33 -21.04
CA ASP A 309 13.97 -0.92 -20.98
C ASP A 309 12.93 -0.21 -20.11
N VAL A 310 13.36 0.74 -19.28
CA VAL A 310 12.50 1.50 -18.35
C VAL A 310 11.84 2.66 -19.09
N ASP A 311 12.65 3.34 -19.87
CA ASP A 311 12.24 4.39 -20.79
C ASP A 311 11.12 3.86 -21.71
N THR A 312 11.13 2.58 -22.11
CA THR A 312 10.08 1.99 -22.96
C THR A 312 8.66 1.90 -22.37
N LEU A 313 8.45 2.01 -21.05
CA LEU A 313 7.08 2.08 -20.49
C LEU A 313 6.58 3.53 -20.46
N ILE A 314 7.39 4.45 -19.96
CA ILE A 314 7.02 5.88 -19.84
C ILE A 314 6.95 6.52 -21.23
N GLU A 315 7.82 6.11 -22.17
CA GLU A 315 7.79 6.52 -23.57
C GLU A 315 6.69 5.83 -24.38
N ASN A 316 6.04 4.79 -23.84
CA ASN A 316 4.92 4.16 -24.54
C ASN A 316 3.80 5.20 -24.73
N PRO A 317 3.38 5.51 -25.97
CA PRO A 317 2.38 6.55 -26.21
C PRO A 317 1.05 6.32 -25.49
N ILE A 318 0.61 5.06 -25.35
CA ILE A 318 -0.60 4.69 -24.60
C ILE A 318 -0.42 5.01 -23.12
N PHE A 319 0.73 4.63 -22.54
CA PHE A 319 1.00 4.87 -21.12
C PHE A 319 1.16 6.36 -20.81
N LYS A 320 1.92 7.10 -21.64
CA LYS A 320 2.12 8.54 -21.52
C LYS A 320 0.78 9.29 -21.59
N LYS A 321 -0.06 8.95 -22.56
CA LYS A 321 -1.39 9.55 -22.71
C LYS A 321 -2.30 9.26 -21.51
N GLY A 322 -2.22 8.04 -20.96
CA GLY A 322 -2.93 7.70 -19.73
C GLY A 322 -2.43 8.48 -18.51
N LEU A 323 -1.12 8.67 -18.37
CA LEU A 323 -0.53 9.47 -17.28
C LEU A 323 -0.95 10.94 -17.34
N LEU A 324 -0.99 11.54 -18.54
CA LEU A 324 -1.50 12.89 -18.72
C LEU A 324 -2.95 12.97 -18.25
N LYS A 325 -3.80 12.03 -18.68
CA LYS A 325 -5.21 11.98 -18.28
C LYS A 325 -5.40 11.74 -16.79
N ALA A 326 -4.51 10.98 -16.16
CA ALA A 326 -4.50 10.78 -14.71
C ALA A 326 -4.19 12.08 -13.95
N GLY A 327 -3.30 12.92 -14.47
CA GLY A 327 -3.02 14.27 -13.94
C GLY A 327 -4.25 15.18 -14.03
N GLU A 328 -4.93 15.22 -15.19
CA GLU A 328 -6.18 15.98 -15.38
C GLU A 328 -7.24 15.56 -14.34
N TYR A 329 -7.46 14.26 -14.14
CA TYR A 329 -8.44 13.78 -13.17
C TYR A 329 -8.16 14.18 -11.71
N LEU A 330 -6.90 14.44 -11.35
CA LEU A 330 -6.54 14.90 -10.00
C LEU A 330 -6.80 16.39 -9.80
N GLN A 331 -6.84 17.17 -10.89
CA GLN A 331 -7.23 18.57 -10.88
C GLN A 331 -8.75 18.73 -10.80
N GLU A 332 -9.51 17.73 -11.25
CA GLU A 332 -10.98 17.73 -11.21
C GLU A 332 -11.54 17.38 -9.81
N LYS A 333 -12.81 17.73 -9.59
CA LYS A 333 -13.58 17.21 -8.45
C LYS A 333 -13.86 15.72 -8.70
N SER A 334 -13.48 14.88 -7.74
CA SER A 334 -13.54 13.42 -7.88
C SER A 334 -14.24 12.78 -6.69
N ASP A 335 -14.83 11.60 -6.93
CA ASP A 335 -15.32 10.72 -5.87
C ASP A 335 -14.18 10.37 -4.89
N VAL A 336 -14.50 10.24 -3.60
CA VAL A 336 -13.54 9.89 -2.53
C VAL A 336 -13.19 8.38 -2.54
N GLY A 337 -12.23 7.99 -1.69
CA GLY A 337 -11.92 6.58 -1.37
C GLY A 337 -11.25 5.79 -2.48
N TYR A 338 -12.01 5.05 -3.29
CA TYR A 338 -11.45 4.10 -4.28
C TYR A 338 -10.63 4.80 -5.38
N PHE A 339 -11.01 6.02 -5.75
CA PHE A 339 -10.25 6.85 -6.68
C PHE A 339 -8.87 7.20 -6.09
N PHE A 340 -8.86 7.79 -4.90
CA PHE A 340 -7.61 8.18 -4.23
C PHE A 340 -6.76 6.97 -3.92
N TRP A 341 -7.33 5.88 -3.42
CA TRP A 341 -6.62 4.62 -3.23
C TRP A 341 -6.00 4.09 -4.53
N SER A 342 -6.73 4.13 -5.66
CA SER A 342 -6.15 3.74 -6.95
C SER A 342 -5.01 4.68 -7.40
N SER A 343 -5.11 5.97 -7.10
CA SER A 343 -4.04 6.95 -7.36
C SER A 343 -2.80 6.70 -6.52
N GLU A 344 -2.98 6.37 -5.24
CA GLU A 344 -1.91 5.96 -4.33
C GLU A 344 -1.25 4.67 -4.82
N GLN A 345 -2.03 3.65 -5.19
CA GLN A 345 -1.48 2.40 -5.72
C GLN A 345 -0.61 2.64 -6.95
N LEU A 346 -0.96 3.60 -7.82
CA LEU A 346 -0.11 3.97 -8.96
C LEU A 346 1.09 4.83 -8.54
N GLY A 347 0.89 5.86 -7.71
CA GLY A 347 1.92 6.78 -7.26
C GLY A 347 3.05 6.06 -6.52
N VAL A 348 2.68 5.20 -5.57
CA VAL A 348 3.62 4.32 -4.85
C VAL A 348 4.31 3.35 -5.81
N LEU A 349 3.56 2.75 -6.75
CA LEU A 349 4.12 1.80 -7.72
C LEU A 349 5.12 2.43 -8.70
N LEU A 350 4.93 3.69 -9.05
CA LEU A 350 5.85 4.44 -9.90
C LEU A 350 6.94 5.16 -9.10
N GLY A 351 6.79 5.26 -7.78
CA GLY A 351 7.63 6.09 -6.92
C GLY A 351 7.63 7.54 -7.37
N VAL A 352 6.44 8.10 -7.63
CA VAL A 352 6.24 9.51 -7.98
C VAL A 352 5.35 10.16 -6.95
N GLU A 353 5.63 11.41 -6.64
CA GLU A 353 4.83 12.22 -5.70
C GLU A 353 3.75 13.02 -6.42
N GLU A 354 3.89 13.17 -7.74
CA GLU A 354 3.02 14.00 -8.55
C GLU A 354 2.56 13.32 -9.83
N PHE A 355 1.35 13.68 -10.24
CA PHE A 355 0.82 13.41 -11.57
C PHE A 355 0.37 14.72 -12.19
N GLY A 356 0.95 15.11 -13.33
CA GLY A 356 0.60 16.35 -14.01
C GLY A 356 0.79 17.60 -13.13
N GLY A 357 1.84 17.63 -12.30
CA GLY A 357 2.13 18.73 -11.36
C GLY A 357 1.27 18.76 -10.10
N VAL A 358 0.38 17.78 -9.90
CA VAL A 358 -0.44 17.68 -8.70
C VAL A 358 0.15 16.66 -7.74
N ASN A 359 0.47 17.09 -6.52
CA ASN A 359 0.80 16.18 -5.43
C ASN A 359 -0.42 15.34 -5.06
N TRP A 360 -0.44 14.09 -5.49
CA TRP A 360 -1.62 13.23 -5.39
C TRP A 360 -1.99 12.93 -3.94
N PHE A 361 -1.00 12.90 -3.04
CA PHE A 361 -1.23 12.60 -1.64
C PHE A 361 -1.90 13.76 -0.92
N HIS A 362 -1.33 14.97 -0.99
CA HIS A 362 -1.93 16.14 -0.34
C HIS A 362 -3.29 16.47 -0.91
N ARG A 363 -3.47 16.33 -2.22
CA ARG A 363 -4.77 16.48 -2.88
C ARG A 363 -5.83 15.53 -2.29
N GLY A 364 -5.50 14.25 -2.13
CA GLY A 364 -6.40 13.27 -1.55
C GLY A 364 -6.60 13.44 -0.05
N ALA A 365 -5.54 13.77 0.69
CA ALA A 365 -5.59 13.99 2.13
C ALA A 365 -6.51 15.18 2.48
N ASN A 366 -6.39 16.29 1.75
CA ASN A 366 -7.29 17.43 1.86
C ASN A 366 -8.75 17.03 1.64
N SER A 367 -9.01 16.27 0.58
CA SER A 367 -10.37 15.80 0.29
C SER A 367 -10.91 14.94 1.41
N LEU A 368 -10.14 13.97 1.89
CA LEU A 368 -10.58 13.03 2.92
C LEU A 368 -10.80 13.73 4.27
N ILE A 369 -9.90 14.61 4.69
CA ILE A 369 -10.06 15.33 5.97
C ILE A 369 -11.32 16.19 5.95
N LYS A 370 -11.60 16.90 4.85
CA LYS A 370 -12.80 17.74 4.73
C LYS A 370 -14.11 16.94 4.69
N THR A 371 -14.08 15.69 4.23
CA THR A 371 -15.28 14.85 4.08
C THR A 371 -15.43 13.80 5.19
N GLN A 372 -14.54 13.76 6.19
CA GLN A 372 -14.65 12.80 7.28
C GLN A 372 -15.85 13.16 8.18
N LYS A 373 -16.66 12.16 8.53
CA LYS A 373 -17.77 12.33 9.47
C LYS A 373 -17.31 12.44 10.92
N GLU A 374 -18.19 12.91 11.79
CA GLU A 374 -17.95 13.00 13.23
C GLU A 374 -17.62 11.65 13.87
N ASP A 375 -18.27 10.57 13.42
CA ASP A 375 -18.02 9.20 13.86
C ASP A 375 -16.69 8.61 13.34
N GLY A 376 -15.94 9.38 12.55
CA GLY A 376 -14.66 9.01 11.97
C GLY A 376 -14.75 8.28 10.63
N SER A 377 -15.95 7.98 10.14
CA SER A 377 -16.16 7.25 8.90
C SER A 377 -16.12 8.15 7.65
N TRP A 378 -15.93 7.49 6.51
CA TRP A 378 -16.26 8.02 5.19
C TRP A 378 -17.32 7.11 4.57
N GLU A 379 -18.19 7.65 3.72
CA GLU A 379 -19.24 6.87 3.08
C GLU A 379 -19.49 7.24 1.62
N ASP A 380 -20.00 6.28 0.87
CA ASP A 380 -20.66 6.51 -0.40
C ASP A 380 -22.04 5.82 -0.43
N LYS A 381 -22.69 5.82 -1.58
CA LYS A 381 -24.01 5.18 -1.79
C LYS A 381 -24.05 3.68 -1.49
N ARG A 382 -22.89 3.01 -1.35
CA ARG A 382 -22.76 1.57 -1.09
C ARG A 382 -22.43 1.27 0.38
N GLY A 383 -22.22 2.29 1.21
CA GLY A 383 -21.91 2.17 2.63
C GLY A 383 -20.57 2.78 3.02
N SER A 384 -20.22 2.62 4.30
CA SER A 384 -19.10 3.30 4.96
C SER A 384 -17.85 2.43 5.15
N LEU A 385 -18.00 1.10 5.19
CA LEU A 385 -16.91 0.18 5.54
C LEU A 385 -15.79 0.15 4.51
N HIS A 386 -16.12 -0.02 3.22
CA HIS A 386 -15.11 0.00 2.16
C HIS A 386 -14.47 1.37 2.02
N GLU A 387 -15.28 2.42 2.14
CA GLU A 387 -14.84 3.80 1.93
C GLU A 387 -13.88 4.23 3.03
N THR A 388 -14.22 3.95 4.29
CA THR A 388 -13.33 4.18 5.43
C THR A 388 -12.05 3.34 5.30
N SER A 389 -12.15 2.10 4.86
CA SER A 389 -10.96 1.25 4.65
C SER A 389 -10.03 1.82 3.57
N PHE A 390 -10.56 2.30 2.44
CA PHE A 390 -9.74 2.92 1.39
C PHE A 390 -9.15 4.26 1.85
N ALA A 391 -9.90 5.07 2.58
CA ALA A 391 -9.39 6.32 3.16
C ALA A 391 -8.22 6.05 4.11
N LEU A 392 -8.34 5.05 4.99
CA LEU A 392 -7.28 4.65 5.91
C LEU A 392 -6.04 4.10 5.20
N LEU A 393 -6.22 3.30 4.16
CA LEU A 393 -5.10 2.81 3.35
C LEU A 393 -4.39 3.97 2.65
N PHE A 394 -5.17 4.89 2.05
CA PHE A 394 -4.65 6.06 1.35
C PHE A 394 -3.88 6.99 2.28
N LEU A 395 -4.49 7.42 3.39
CA LEU A 395 -3.88 8.37 4.34
C LEU A 395 -2.61 7.79 4.97
N ARG A 396 -2.53 6.46 5.10
CA ARG A 396 -1.30 5.79 5.56
C ARG A 396 -0.20 5.75 4.51
N LYS A 397 -0.51 5.99 3.24
CA LYS A 397 0.32 5.58 2.09
C LYS A 397 0.65 4.08 2.18
N ALA A 398 -0.37 3.28 2.50
CA ALA A 398 -0.27 1.84 2.69
C ALA A 398 0.30 1.15 1.44
N ASN A 399 1.61 0.99 1.47
CA ASN A 399 2.36 0.35 0.42
C ASN A 399 1.98 -1.14 0.32
N VAL A 400 1.23 -1.48 -0.73
CA VAL A 400 1.03 -2.85 -1.21
C VAL A 400 2.04 -3.15 -2.33
N GLY A 401 2.81 -2.15 -2.80
CA GLY A 401 3.36 -1.97 -4.15
C GLY A 401 4.87 -2.12 -4.38
N SER A 402 5.73 -2.05 -3.35
CA SER A 402 7.20 -1.76 -3.38
C SER A 402 8.02 -2.30 -4.54
N ASP A 403 7.68 -3.52 -4.95
CA ASP A 403 8.56 -4.41 -5.66
C ASP A 403 8.79 -4.05 -7.15
N ILE A 404 8.17 -2.97 -7.61
CA ILE A 404 8.05 -2.63 -9.03
C ILE A 404 8.58 -1.24 -9.37
N SER A 405 8.54 -0.28 -8.44
CA SER A 405 9.11 1.06 -8.64
C SER A 405 10.59 0.98 -9.06
N TRP A 406 11.34 0.00 -8.53
CA TRP A 406 12.74 -0.30 -8.92
C TRP A 406 12.91 -1.16 -10.18
N LEU A 407 11.88 -1.90 -10.60
CA LEU A 407 11.91 -2.58 -11.91
C LEU A 407 11.77 -1.58 -13.05
N LEU A 408 10.99 -0.54 -12.79
CA LEU A 408 10.92 0.65 -13.62
C LEU A 408 12.21 1.43 -13.39
N LYS A 409 12.35 2.30 -12.41
CA LYS A 409 13.46 3.27 -12.35
C LYS A 409 14.87 2.70 -12.10
N GLY A 410 15.03 1.39 -11.94
CA GLY A 410 16.23 0.78 -11.40
C GLY A 410 16.28 0.90 -9.88
N LYS A 411 17.08 0.05 -9.22
CA LYS A 411 17.34 0.26 -7.78
C LYS A 411 18.26 1.48 -7.67
N PRO A 412 17.90 2.54 -6.91
CA PRO A 412 18.78 3.68 -6.74
C PRO A 412 20.08 3.20 -6.10
N GLU A 413 21.23 3.56 -6.67
CA GLU A 413 22.53 3.11 -6.18
C GLU A 413 22.81 3.68 -4.78
N LYS A 414 22.49 4.97 -4.61
CA LYS A 414 22.50 5.70 -3.34
C LYS A 414 21.12 5.67 -2.69
N LYS A 415 21.05 5.11 -1.48
CA LYS A 415 19.82 4.66 -0.83
C LYS A 415 19.17 5.70 0.07
N PHE A 416 19.92 6.70 0.48
CA PHE A 416 19.47 7.72 1.43
C PHE A 416 19.25 9.00 0.66
N GLN A 417 18.02 9.50 0.62
CA GLN A 417 17.66 10.71 -0.12
C GLN A 417 17.19 11.78 0.85
N ILE A 418 17.73 12.98 0.76
CA ILE A 418 17.13 14.14 1.44
C ILE A 418 16.08 14.69 0.49
N VAL A 419 14.80 14.60 0.85
CA VAL A 419 13.69 14.93 -0.07
C VAL A 419 13.25 16.39 0.02
N THR A 420 13.68 17.09 1.07
CA THR A 420 13.37 18.49 1.36
C THR A 420 14.31 19.47 0.67
N GLN A 421 15.51 19.03 0.30
CA GLN A 421 16.51 19.85 -0.40
C GLN A 421 16.28 19.87 -1.92
N GLU A 422 16.73 20.95 -2.56
CA GLU A 422 16.73 21.11 -4.02
C GLU A 422 17.51 19.96 -4.69
N GLU A 423 17.06 19.50 -5.86
CA GLU A 423 17.55 18.30 -6.57
C GLU A 423 17.39 16.96 -5.82
N SER A 424 16.91 16.99 -4.57
CA SER A 424 16.70 15.84 -3.70
C SER A 424 17.92 14.88 -3.65
N PRO A 425 19.07 15.34 -3.14
CA PRO A 425 20.35 14.65 -3.25
C PRO A 425 20.32 13.29 -2.56
N ARG A 426 21.15 12.37 -3.10
CA ARG A 426 21.25 10.99 -2.61
C ARG A 426 22.65 10.65 -2.12
N TYR A 427 22.70 9.85 -1.07
CA TYR A 427 23.89 9.43 -0.34
C TYR A 427 24.00 7.91 -0.25
N SER A 428 25.24 7.41 -0.14
CA SER A 428 25.54 5.99 -0.06
C SER A 428 25.36 5.41 1.34
N SER A 429 25.40 6.23 2.38
CA SER A 429 25.19 5.83 3.78
C SER A 429 24.25 6.81 4.49
N LEU A 430 23.61 6.33 5.56
CA LEU A 430 22.78 7.17 6.42
C LEU A 430 23.61 8.25 7.11
N GLN A 431 24.85 7.93 7.49
CA GLN A 431 25.79 8.88 8.08
C GLN A 431 26.03 10.08 7.17
N LEU A 432 26.33 9.86 5.89
CA LEU A 432 26.55 10.95 4.94
C LEU A 432 25.29 11.78 4.71
N ALA A 433 24.11 11.15 4.73
CA ALA A 433 22.85 11.88 4.60
C ALA A 433 22.57 12.76 5.84
N ILE A 434 22.89 12.28 7.05
CA ILE A 434 22.76 13.06 8.29
C ILE A 434 23.80 14.19 8.34
N GLU A 435 25.03 13.96 7.88
CA GLU A 435 26.08 14.98 7.84
C GLU A 435 25.73 16.12 6.87
N ALA A 436 24.94 15.83 5.84
CA ALA A 436 24.48 16.80 4.85
C ALA A 436 23.06 17.36 5.11
N SER A 437 22.38 16.92 6.16
CA SER A 437 21.03 17.39 6.48
C SER A 437 21.04 18.68 7.29
N GLU A 438 20.02 19.49 7.04
CA GLU A 438 19.74 20.77 7.69
C GLU A 438 18.50 20.68 8.60
N GLU A 439 18.16 21.80 9.25
CA GLU A 439 17.04 21.89 10.18
C GLU A 439 15.71 21.51 9.52
N ASN A 440 14.99 20.55 10.10
CA ASN A 440 13.71 19.98 9.62
C ASN A 440 13.79 19.15 8.32
N ASP A 441 14.99 18.72 7.91
CA ASP A 441 15.11 17.86 6.73
C ASP A 441 14.46 16.49 6.90
N ILE A 442 14.07 15.90 5.77
CA ILE A 442 13.51 14.56 5.71
C ILE A 442 14.45 13.65 4.90
N ILE A 443 15.06 12.68 5.59
CA ILE A 443 15.84 11.60 4.99
C ILE A 443 14.92 10.41 4.71
N ARG A 444 14.78 10.06 3.43
CA ARG A 444 14.07 8.89 2.95
C ARG A 444 15.03 7.74 2.64
N ILE A 445 14.74 6.54 3.15
CA ILE A 445 15.56 5.34 2.91
C ILE A 445 14.91 4.41 1.87
N ASP A 446 15.49 4.37 0.67
CA ASP A 446 15.02 3.58 -0.46
C ASP A 446 15.70 2.20 -0.56
N GLY A 447 15.42 1.33 0.41
CA GLY A 447 15.79 -0.08 0.38
C GLY A 447 15.49 -0.79 1.70
N ASN A 448 15.46 -2.12 1.68
CA ASN A 448 15.21 -2.90 2.91
C ASN A 448 16.47 -3.14 3.76
N GLY A 449 17.65 -2.79 3.26
CA GLY A 449 18.90 -3.11 3.95
C GLY A 449 19.27 -4.61 3.91
N PRO A 450 20.03 -5.11 4.89
CA PRO A 450 20.51 -4.37 6.06
C PRO A 450 21.51 -3.26 5.68
N PHE A 451 21.36 -2.10 6.30
CA PHE A 451 22.26 -0.96 6.15
C PHE A 451 23.10 -0.80 7.40
N LYS A 452 24.41 -0.86 7.21
CA LYS A 452 25.39 -0.62 8.27
C LYS A 452 25.20 0.80 8.81
N SER A 453 24.91 0.89 10.09
CA SER A 453 24.65 2.15 10.78
C SER A 453 25.50 2.18 12.04
N PRO A 454 26.63 2.92 11.99
CA PRO A 454 27.52 3.07 13.13
C PRO A 454 26.98 4.11 14.10
N HIS A 455 27.83 4.76 14.88
CA HIS A 455 27.48 5.77 15.88
C HIS A 455 27.01 7.08 15.21
N LEU A 456 25.70 7.23 15.03
CA LEU A 456 25.10 8.42 14.41
C LEU A 456 24.76 9.47 15.45
N ILE A 457 25.08 10.74 15.17
CA ILE A 457 24.84 11.87 16.08
C ILE A 457 23.88 12.84 15.41
N ILE A 458 22.76 13.14 16.07
CA ILE A 458 21.72 14.07 15.63
C ILE A 458 21.77 15.32 16.50
N ASN A 459 21.90 16.49 15.86
CA ASN A 459 22.09 17.79 16.52
C ASN A 459 21.04 18.85 16.13
N HIS A 460 20.04 18.47 15.33
CA HIS A 460 18.97 19.34 14.82
C HIS A 460 17.68 18.51 14.63
N HIS A 461 16.55 19.18 14.38
CA HIS A 461 15.28 18.54 14.03
C HIS A 461 15.43 17.77 12.73
N LEU A 462 15.21 16.46 12.77
CA LEU A 462 15.44 15.57 11.63
C LEU A 462 14.39 14.47 11.58
N ASN A 463 13.84 14.21 10.39
CA ASN A 463 12.97 13.06 10.14
C ASN A 463 13.69 12.02 9.28
N ILE A 464 13.74 10.78 9.74
CA ILE A 464 14.26 9.65 8.96
C ILE A 464 13.13 8.65 8.77
N GLN A 465 12.70 8.47 7.52
CA GLN A 465 11.54 7.65 7.18
C GLN A 465 11.86 6.59 6.14
N ALA A 466 11.12 5.47 6.21
CA ALA A 466 11.12 4.48 5.15
C ALA A 466 10.66 5.08 3.82
N GLY A 467 11.40 4.80 2.74
CA GLY A 467 10.95 5.10 1.40
C GLY A 467 9.70 4.31 1.03
N PHE A 468 8.91 4.85 0.11
CA PHE A 468 7.70 4.18 -0.38
C PHE A 468 8.06 2.80 -0.88
N GLY A 469 7.53 1.75 -0.23
CA GLY A 469 7.93 0.40 -0.60
C GLY A 469 8.68 -0.36 0.47
N TYR A 470 9.49 0.33 1.25
CA TYR A 470 10.59 -0.30 1.95
C TYR A 470 10.28 -0.53 3.42
N GLU A 471 10.91 -1.56 3.98
CA GLU A 471 11.02 -1.79 5.41
C GLU A 471 12.52 -1.78 5.73
N PRO A 472 13.17 -0.61 5.84
CA PRO A 472 14.61 -0.51 6.01
C PRO A 472 15.05 -1.15 7.32
N VAL A 473 16.06 -2.01 7.24
CA VAL A 473 16.77 -2.57 8.39
C VAL A 473 18.10 -1.84 8.53
N LEU A 474 18.29 -1.15 9.64
CA LEU A 474 19.55 -0.58 10.08
C LEU A 474 20.22 -1.59 11.01
N ASN A 475 21.42 -2.04 10.66
CA ASN A 475 22.16 -3.00 11.46
C ASN A 475 23.38 -2.32 12.08
N PHE A 476 23.58 -2.52 13.37
CA PHE A 476 24.68 -1.92 14.09
C PHE A 476 26.04 -2.45 13.64
N GLU A 477 26.98 -1.52 13.48
CA GLU A 477 28.37 -1.82 13.20
C GLU A 477 29.26 -0.89 14.02
N SER A 478 30.37 -1.42 14.55
CA SER A 478 31.40 -0.55 15.12
C SER A 478 32.01 0.30 14.00
N GLY A 479 31.78 1.61 14.06
CA GLY A 479 32.29 2.54 13.06
C GLY A 479 33.77 2.86 13.22
N TYR A 480 34.21 3.84 12.44
CA TYR A 480 35.53 4.46 12.52
C TYR A 480 35.37 5.94 12.83
N ASN A 481 36.31 6.49 13.61
CA ASN A 481 36.36 7.93 13.84
C ASN A 481 36.90 8.67 12.60
N LYS A 482 36.90 10.01 12.63
CA LYS A 482 37.39 10.85 11.52
C LYS A 482 38.85 10.59 11.12
N LYS A 483 39.65 9.96 11.98
CA LYS A 483 41.05 9.58 11.71
C LYS A 483 41.17 8.16 11.13
N GLY A 484 40.06 7.50 10.82
CA GLY A 484 40.04 6.12 10.32
C GLY A 484 40.34 5.06 11.39
N ILE A 485 40.32 5.43 12.67
CA ILE A 485 40.57 4.51 13.78
C ILE A 485 39.23 3.92 14.23
N ARG A 486 39.17 2.59 14.34
CA ARG A 486 37.96 1.89 14.80
C ARG A 486 37.60 2.35 16.21
N TYR A 487 36.33 2.67 16.43
CA TYR A 487 35.85 3.00 17.77
C TYR A 487 36.05 1.83 18.74
N SER A 488 36.45 2.16 19.96
CA SER A 488 36.67 1.20 21.04
C SER A 488 35.64 1.46 22.15
N PRO A 489 34.58 0.64 22.27
CA PRO A 489 33.51 0.84 23.26
C PRO A 489 34.00 0.99 24.71
N GLY A 490 35.14 0.38 25.05
CA GLY A 490 35.75 0.54 26.38
C GLY A 490 36.25 1.95 26.68
N LYS A 491 36.70 2.70 25.65
CA LYS A 491 37.24 4.07 25.76
C LYS A 491 36.23 5.12 25.31
N ASP A 492 35.51 4.82 24.24
CA ASP A 492 34.60 5.73 23.56
C ASP A 492 33.16 5.47 24.02
N VAL A 493 32.63 6.36 24.86
CA VAL A 493 31.24 6.22 25.37
C VAL A 493 30.22 6.33 24.24
N ASP A 494 30.48 7.19 23.26
CA ASP A 494 29.61 7.35 22.10
C ASP A 494 29.54 6.07 21.26
N ALA A 495 30.59 5.24 21.31
CA ALA A 495 30.65 3.97 20.60
C ALA A 495 29.74 2.87 21.19
N ARG A 496 29.08 3.16 22.30
CA ARG A 496 28.13 2.24 22.97
C ARG A 496 26.70 2.43 22.48
N ASN A 497 26.48 3.41 21.60
CA ASN A 497 25.17 3.79 21.10
C ASN A 497 25.15 3.66 19.57
N MET A 498 24.06 3.15 19.01
CA MET A 498 23.86 3.17 17.56
C MET A 498 23.44 4.56 17.07
N MET A 499 22.55 5.24 17.80
CA MET A 499 22.19 6.64 17.54
C MET A 499 22.21 7.47 18.82
N GLN A 500 22.51 8.76 18.68
CA GLN A 500 22.48 9.73 19.77
C GLN A 500 21.75 10.99 19.35
N VAL A 501 20.75 11.40 20.13
CA VAL A 501 20.04 12.68 19.99
C VAL A 501 20.62 13.64 21.02
N LYS A 502 21.33 14.67 20.55
CA LYS A 502 21.94 15.72 21.40
C LYS A 502 21.11 17.00 21.43
N LYS A 503 20.39 17.32 20.35
CA LYS A 503 19.56 18.52 20.21
C LYS A 503 18.51 18.29 19.13
N GLY A 504 17.40 19.01 19.24
CA GLY A 504 16.29 18.95 18.29
C GLY A 504 15.40 17.74 18.52
N THR A 505 14.51 17.47 17.58
CA THR A 505 13.60 16.32 17.62
C THR A 505 14.00 15.34 16.53
N LEU A 506 14.39 14.13 16.92
CA LEU A 506 14.57 13.03 15.96
C LEU A 506 13.24 12.29 15.80
N THR A 507 12.69 12.28 14.58
CA THR A 507 11.56 11.43 14.23
C THR A 507 12.04 10.27 13.37
N LEU A 508 11.77 9.03 13.81
CA LEU A 508 11.99 7.83 13.02
C LEU A 508 10.66 7.21 12.62
N GLU A 509 10.47 6.95 11.33
CA GLU A 509 9.23 6.34 10.82
C GLU A 509 9.46 5.08 9.97
N GLY A 510 8.83 3.98 10.36
CA GLY A 510 8.77 2.75 9.55
C GLY A 510 10.08 1.99 9.43
N LEU A 511 11.01 2.19 10.37
CA LEU A 511 12.35 1.61 10.35
C LEU A 511 12.48 0.39 11.27
N ARG A 512 13.38 -0.53 10.93
CA ARG A 512 13.85 -1.59 11.81
C ARG A 512 15.30 -1.32 12.20
N MET A 513 15.64 -1.49 13.47
CA MET A 513 16.98 -1.33 14.01
C MET A 513 17.38 -2.61 14.72
N GLU A 514 18.46 -3.22 14.24
CA GLU A 514 19.08 -4.40 14.82
C GLU A 514 20.37 -3.95 15.52
N MET A 515 20.27 -3.77 16.84
CA MET A 515 21.40 -3.41 17.68
C MET A 515 21.87 -4.66 18.41
N ASP A 516 22.82 -5.37 17.79
CA ASP A 516 23.49 -6.52 18.38
C ASP A 516 24.88 -6.12 18.90
N PRO A 517 25.05 -5.96 20.23
CA PRO A 517 26.34 -5.60 20.79
C PRO A 517 27.48 -6.58 20.42
N PRO A 518 28.68 -6.11 20.04
CA PRO A 518 29.83 -6.96 19.76
C PRO A 518 30.36 -7.63 21.01
N ASN A 519 31.17 -8.68 20.84
CA ASN A 519 31.95 -9.22 21.96
C ASN A 519 33.09 -8.25 22.28
N ILE A 520 33.24 -7.87 23.54
CA ILE A 520 34.35 -7.03 24.00
C ILE A 520 35.39 -7.95 24.64
N VAL A 521 36.62 -7.89 24.15
CA VAL A 521 37.76 -8.59 24.75
C VAL A 521 38.14 -7.85 26.04
N GLY A 522 38.16 -8.56 27.18
CA GLY A 522 38.57 -7.99 28.48
C GLY A 522 37.47 -7.78 29.53
N GLY A 523 36.25 -8.28 29.32
CA GLY A 523 35.28 -8.49 30.42
C GLY A 523 34.64 -7.26 31.07
N THR A 524 34.81 -6.05 30.52
CA THR A 524 34.12 -4.86 31.05
C THR A 524 32.62 -4.93 30.75
N ASN A 525 31.78 -4.80 31.79
CA ASN A 525 30.33 -4.67 31.63
C ASN A 525 30.00 -3.31 30.99
N ILE A 526 29.64 -3.30 29.71
CA ILE A 526 29.32 -2.09 28.96
C ILE A 526 27.80 -2.01 28.74
N SER A 527 27.22 -0.89 29.16
CA SER A 527 25.82 -0.58 28.86
C SER A 527 25.68 -0.17 27.40
N TRP A 528 25.06 -1.04 26.61
CA TRP A 528 24.75 -0.81 25.21
C TRP A 528 23.37 -0.18 25.06
N ASN A 529 23.23 0.73 24.11
CA ASN A 529 21.94 1.35 23.80
C ASN A 529 21.72 1.42 22.28
N ALA A 530 20.49 1.22 21.81
CA ALA A 530 20.19 1.50 20.41
C ALA A 530 20.09 3.01 20.18
N ILE A 531 19.29 3.72 20.99
CA ILE A 531 19.16 5.18 20.90
C ILE A 531 19.47 5.80 22.27
N ARG A 532 20.40 6.74 22.30
CA ARG A 532 20.70 7.57 23.48
C ARG A 532 20.14 8.96 23.28
N VAL A 533 19.20 9.38 24.11
CA VAL A 533 18.60 10.72 24.12
C VAL A 533 19.23 11.50 25.27
N ASN A 534 20.25 12.30 24.94
CA ASN A 534 20.99 13.11 25.91
C ASN A 534 20.88 14.61 25.66
N GLY A 535 19.92 14.99 24.81
CA GLY A 535 19.33 16.32 24.67
C GLY A 535 18.31 16.32 23.53
N GLY A 536 17.23 17.07 23.68
CA GLY A 536 16.13 17.10 22.71
C GLY A 536 15.12 15.97 22.87
N ASP A 537 14.39 15.68 21.79
CA ASP A 537 13.22 14.80 21.79
C ASP A 537 13.36 13.63 20.82
N LEU A 538 12.64 12.55 21.09
CA LEU A 538 12.59 11.37 20.22
C LEU A 538 11.14 10.99 19.91
N ARG A 539 10.85 10.75 18.62
CA ARG A 539 9.58 10.19 18.16
C ARG A 539 9.83 8.92 17.36
N LEU A 540 9.31 7.79 17.84
CA LEU A 540 9.34 6.51 17.14
C LEU A 540 7.94 6.17 16.63
N LEU A 541 7.78 6.14 15.31
CA LEU A 541 6.50 5.89 14.65
C LEU A 541 6.62 4.61 13.81
N ASN A 542 5.89 3.56 14.17
CA ASN A 542 5.90 2.27 13.44
C ASN A 542 7.30 1.66 13.30
N CYS A 543 8.15 1.82 14.33
CA CYS A 543 9.52 1.34 14.32
C CYS A 543 9.68 0.02 15.08
N ARG A 544 10.73 -0.73 14.75
CA ARG A 544 11.15 -1.91 15.52
C ARG A 544 12.60 -1.73 15.95
N ILE A 545 12.87 -1.83 17.24
CA ILE A 545 14.23 -1.90 17.76
C ILE A 545 14.41 -3.28 18.39
N SER A 546 15.48 -3.99 18.06
CA SER A 546 15.72 -5.33 18.58
C SER A 546 17.19 -5.64 18.84
N GLU A 547 17.43 -6.40 19.89
CA GLU A 547 18.66 -7.15 20.15
C GLU A 547 18.37 -8.65 20.04
N GLY A 548 19.17 -9.36 19.23
CA GLY A 548 19.10 -10.80 19.07
C GLY A 548 20.04 -11.57 19.99
N ASN A 549 21.15 -10.96 20.43
CA ASN A 549 22.23 -11.66 21.15
C ASN A 549 22.21 -11.54 22.69
N ARG A 550 21.22 -10.82 23.26
CA ARG A 550 20.96 -10.69 24.71
C ARG A 550 22.14 -10.23 25.56
N LYS A 551 22.94 -9.27 25.09
CA LYS A 551 24.06 -8.66 25.81
C LYS A 551 23.69 -7.42 26.61
N GLY A 552 22.40 -7.24 26.91
CA GLY A 552 21.95 -6.20 27.82
C GLY A 552 21.81 -4.84 27.15
N MET A 553 21.39 -4.81 25.89
CA MET A 553 21.01 -3.58 25.19
C MET A 553 19.77 -2.95 25.83
N ALA A 554 19.79 -1.62 26.02
CA ALA A 554 18.59 -0.83 26.26
C ALA A 554 18.12 -0.18 24.93
N ALA A 555 16.86 -0.40 24.52
CA ALA A 555 16.42 0.12 23.23
C ALA A 555 16.46 1.66 23.21
N ILE A 556 16.09 2.30 24.32
CA ILE A 556 16.23 3.74 24.51
C ILE A 556 16.89 4.01 25.87
N LEU A 557 17.89 4.88 25.90
CA LEU A 557 18.44 5.48 27.11
C LEU A 557 18.10 6.98 27.11
N PHE A 558 17.40 7.46 28.13
CA PHE A 558 16.92 8.83 28.26
C PHE A 558 17.54 9.54 29.46
N GLU A 559 18.40 10.54 29.23
CA GLU A 559 19.27 11.08 30.29
C GLU A 559 18.98 12.52 30.71
N LYS A 560 18.31 13.30 29.86
CA LYS A 560 18.11 14.75 30.06
C LYS A 560 16.66 15.15 29.87
N PRO A 561 16.25 16.35 30.31
CA PRO A 561 14.91 16.86 30.06
C PRO A 561 14.53 16.83 28.57
N GLY A 562 13.28 16.47 28.30
CA GLY A 562 12.73 16.33 26.94
C GLY A 562 11.51 15.42 26.90
N THR A 563 11.10 15.05 25.68
CA THR A 563 9.96 14.16 25.45
C THR A 563 10.34 12.98 24.56
N ILE A 564 9.87 11.78 24.94
CA ILE A 564 9.91 10.58 24.12
C ILE A 564 8.48 10.18 23.77
N LEU A 565 8.19 10.03 22.49
CA LEU A 565 6.95 9.45 21.97
C LEU A 565 7.26 8.13 21.26
N VAL A 566 6.61 7.05 21.69
CA VAL A 566 6.71 5.72 21.05
C VAL A 566 5.32 5.28 20.64
N LYS A 567 5.07 5.19 19.33
CA LYS A 567 3.76 4.84 18.77
C LYS A 567 3.85 3.72 17.75
N ASN A 568 2.93 2.75 17.85
CA ASN A 568 2.85 1.59 16.95
C ASN A 568 4.19 0.84 16.81
N SER A 569 5.03 0.88 17.83
CA SER A 569 6.43 0.46 17.74
C SER A 569 6.71 -0.74 18.64
N MET A 570 7.78 -1.46 18.34
CA MET A 570 8.22 -2.61 19.12
C MET A 570 9.65 -2.41 19.61
N LEU A 571 9.85 -2.44 20.92
CA LEU A 571 11.14 -2.29 21.57
C LEU A 571 11.54 -3.61 22.23
N ILE A 572 12.57 -4.26 21.69
CA ILE A 572 13.13 -5.52 22.20
C ILE A 572 14.56 -5.28 22.65
N GLY A 573 14.82 -5.39 23.95
CA GLY A 573 16.14 -5.21 24.55
C GLY A 573 16.46 -6.30 25.57
N GLY A 574 17.72 -6.64 25.72
CA GLY A 574 18.18 -7.62 26.72
C GLY A 574 18.25 -7.03 28.13
N ARG A 575 18.32 -5.70 28.29
CA ARG A 575 18.34 -5.04 29.60
C ARG A 575 17.06 -4.26 29.87
N ALA A 576 16.70 -3.34 28.98
CA ALA A 576 15.49 -2.54 29.12
C ALA A 576 14.90 -2.15 27.75
N ALA A 577 13.59 -1.94 27.65
CA ALA A 577 13.04 -1.29 26.47
C ALA A 577 13.29 0.23 26.55
N ILE A 578 13.03 0.84 27.70
CA ILE A 578 13.40 2.24 27.97
C ILE A 578 14.12 2.31 29.32
N GLU A 579 15.31 2.90 29.34
CA GLU A 579 16.02 3.25 30.57
C GLU A 579 16.03 4.77 30.72
N VAL A 580 15.70 5.25 31.92
CA VAL A 580 15.60 6.68 32.23
C VAL A 580 16.57 7.00 33.36
N GLU A 581 17.49 7.91 33.11
CA GLU A 581 18.31 8.53 34.14
C GLU A 581 17.60 9.82 34.56
N GLY A 582 17.11 9.86 35.79
CA GLY A 582 16.26 10.95 36.28
C GLY A 582 17.02 12.26 36.38
N ASN A 583 16.70 13.21 35.49
CA ASN A 583 17.26 14.55 35.50
C ASN A 583 16.23 15.56 34.96
N GLY A 584 15.76 16.45 35.84
CA GLY A 584 14.77 17.47 35.51
C GLY A 584 13.44 16.87 35.01
N LYS A 585 12.76 17.58 34.09
CA LYS A 585 11.45 17.18 33.57
C LYS A 585 11.57 16.28 32.35
N GLN A 586 11.12 15.04 32.47
CA GLN A 586 11.20 14.01 31.44
C GLN A 586 9.81 13.42 31.18
N GLU A 587 9.35 13.45 29.94
CA GLU A 587 8.04 12.91 29.56
C GLU A 587 8.17 11.74 28.58
N ILE A 588 7.46 10.66 28.87
CA ILE A 588 7.43 9.45 28.03
C ILE A 588 5.99 9.12 27.72
N GLN A 589 5.64 9.12 26.43
CA GLN A 589 4.34 8.73 25.93
C GLN A 589 4.49 7.47 25.08
N ILE A 590 3.75 6.42 25.43
CA ILE A 590 3.79 5.13 24.74
C ILE A 590 2.37 4.75 24.33
N GLU A 591 2.14 4.60 23.03
CA GLU A 591 0.84 4.27 22.46
C GLU A 591 0.92 3.04 21.55
N ASN A 592 0.01 2.08 21.74
CA ASN A 592 -0.16 0.91 20.88
C ASN A 592 1.17 0.22 20.52
N SER A 593 2.02 0.01 21.51
CA SER A 593 3.39 -0.45 21.34
C SER A 593 3.70 -1.66 22.21
N LEU A 594 4.70 -2.45 21.81
CA LEU A 594 5.15 -3.63 22.54
C LEU A 594 6.54 -3.40 23.10
N LEU A 595 6.70 -3.52 24.41
CA LEU A 595 7.98 -3.47 25.10
C LEU A 595 8.29 -4.89 25.57
N PHE A 596 9.35 -5.51 25.07
CA PHE A 596 9.72 -6.87 25.46
C PHE A 596 11.18 -6.91 25.85
N SER A 597 11.45 -6.86 27.15
CA SER A 597 12.80 -6.75 27.72
C SER A 597 12.80 -7.26 29.16
N ASN A 598 13.99 -7.46 29.74
CA ASN A 598 14.10 -7.81 31.16
C ASN A 598 13.43 -6.77 32.08
N ALA A 599 13.46 -5.50 31.67
CA ALA A 599 12.62 -4.44 32.23
C ALA A 599 11.92 -3.68 31.10
N GLY A 600 10.61 -3.47 31.19
CA GLY A 600 9.89 -2.60 30.23
C GLY A 600 10.41 -1.17 30.29
N ILE A 601 10.27 -0.53 31.46
CA ILE A 601 10.86 0.78 31.74
C ILE A 601 11.69 0.66 33.02
N ARG A 602 12.94 1.12 32.97
CA ARG A 602 13.88 1.10 34.10
C ARG A 602 14.28 2.51 34.47
N PHE A 603 14.09 2.87 35.73
CA PHE A 603 14.57 4.15 36.27
C PHE A 603 15.90 3.94 37.00
N VAL A 604 16.88 4.79 36.71
CA VAL A 604 18.21 4.77 37.32
C VAL A 604 18.46 6.12 37.96
N ASN A 605 18.83 6.10 39.24
CA ASN A 605 19.23 7.30 39.96
C ASN A 605 20.75 7.39 39.95
N LYS A 606 21.32 8.33 39.18
CA LYS A 606 22.73 8.71 39.32
C LYS A 606 22.78 9.87 40.32
N SER A 607 23.30 9.58 41.50
CA SER A 607 23.50 10.52 42.60
C SER A 607 23.99 11.90 42.13
N GLY A 608 23.13 12.92 42.28
CA GLY A 608 23.45 14.31 41.96
C GLY A 608 22.23 15.24 41.94
N ASN A 609 21.80 15.68 43.12
CA ASN A 609 21.03 16.88 43.52
C ASN A 609 19.91 17.53 42.67
N ASP A 610 19.53 17.07 41.48
CA ASP A 610 18.41 17.67 40.74
C ASP A 610 17.09 16.95 41.04
N GLN A 611 16.03 17.72 41.37
CA GLN A 611 14.67 17.17 41.44
C GLN A 611 14.26 16.66 40.04
N SER A 612 13.99 15.36 39.93
CA SER A 612 13.49 14.74 38.70
C SER A 612 11.97 14.66 38.71
N GLU A 613 11.32 15.21 37.69
CA GLU A 613 9.89 15.05 37.43
C GLU A 613 9.73 14.17 36.19
N ILE A 614 9.39 12.89 36.40
CA ILE A 614 9.25 11.93 35.30
C ILE A 614 7.78 11.58 35.13
N THR A 615 7.22 11.90 33.97
CA THR A 615 5.85 11.56 33.60
C THR A 615 5.87 10.43 32.58
N VAL A 616 5.15 9.35 32.86
CA VAL A 616 4.99 8.23 31.92
C VAL A 616 3.51 8.00 31.63
N THR A 617 3.13 8.13 30.37
CA THR A 617 1.78 7.85 29.88
C THR A 617 1.83 6.62 28.97
N MET A 618 1.03 5.61 29.29
CA MET A 618 0.93 4.37 28.54
C MET A 618 -0.51 4.12 28.12
N LYS A 619 -0.74 3.95 26.81
CA LYS A 619 -2.04 3.65 26.21
C LYS A 619 -1.93 2.44 25.28
N GLN A 620 -2.67 1.37 25.57
CA GLN A 620 -2.62 0.12 24.77
C GLN A 620 -1.20 -0.47 24.63
N VAL A 621 -0.44 -0.49 25.73
CA VAL A 621 0.94 -1.02 25.75
C VAL A 621 0.92 -2.48 26.16
N THR A 622 1.65 -3.33 25.43
CA THR A 622 1.94 -4.72 25.83
C THR A 622 3.34 -4.78 26.42
N LEU A 623 3.48 -5.29 27.65
CA LEU A 623 4.75 -5.49 28.36
C LEU A 623 5.12 -6.97 28.41
#